data_AF-A0A143XQG2-F1
#
_entry.id   AF-A0A143XQG2-F1
#
_cell.length_a   1.000
_cell.length_b   1.000
_cell.length_c   1.000
_cell.angle_alpha   90.00
_cell.angle_beta   90.00
_cell.angle_gamma   90.00
#
_symmetry.space_group_name_H-M   'P 1'
#
loop_
_entity.id
_entity.type
_entity.pdbx_description
1 polymer ?
#
loop_
_entity_poly.entity_id
_entity_poly.type
_entity_poly.pdbx_seq_one_letter_code
_entity_poly.pdbx_strand_id
1 'polypeptide(L)' 'MKNQKHDEKTVRAYAVLAQLETQYRVRICEHDHTAIVVSGITEKQLSALCRRLHCSGMYNNTGRFGIITNFGEYK' A
#
# COMPACT_ATOMS: atom_id res chain seq x y z
N MET A 1 -7.78 -0.37 -23.01
CA MET A 1 -8.43 0.10 -21.76
C MET A 1 -7.95 -0.59 -20.48
N LYS A 2 -7.54 -1.88 -20.49
CA LYS A 2 -6.97 -2.53 -19.28
C LYS A 2 -5.62 -1.96 -18.84
N ASN A 3 -4.73 -1.64 -19.78
CA ASN A 3 -3.40 -1.11 -19.46
C ASN A 3 -3.48 0.27 -18.81
N GLN A 4 -4.31 1.18 -19.34
CA GLN A 4 -4.47 2.53 -18.80
C GLN A 4 -4.91 2.57 -17.32
N LYS A 5 -5.87 1.71 -16.93
CA LYS A 5 -6.28 1.60 -15.51
C LYS A 5 -5.17 1.03 -14.62
N HIS A 6 -4.38 0.09 -15.14
CA HIS A 6 -3.26 -0.47 -14.41
C HIS A 6 -2.13 0.56 -14.23
N ASP A 7 -1.88 1.36 -15.26
CA ASP A 7 -0.91 2.47 -15.22
C ASP A 7 -1.33 3.54 -14.21
N GLU A 8 -2.61 3.92 -14.17
CA GLU A 8 -3.15 4.85 -13.17
C GLU A 8 -3.02 4.32 -11.73
N LYS A 9 -3.32 3.03 -11.51
CA LYS A 9 -3.15 2.39 -10.19
C LYS A 9 -1.68 2.37 -9.77
N THR A 10 -0.78 2.12 -10.72
CA THR A 10 0.67 2.13 -10.49
C THR A 10 1.15 3.53 -10.11
N VAL A 11 0.79 4.56 -10.88
CA VAL A 11 1.12 5.96 -10.57
C VAL A 11 0.61 6.35 -9.17
N ARG A 12 -0.60 5.91 -8.81
CA ARG A 12 -1.17 6.17 -7.49
C ARG A 12 -0.39 5.46 -6.37
N ALA A 13 0.04 4.21 -6.59
CA ALA A 13 0.88 3.49 -5.63
C ALA A 13 2.21 4.22 -5.38
N TYR A 14 2.88 4.72 -6.43
CA TYR A 14 4.09 5.51 -6.28
C TYR A 14 3.85 6.85 -5.55
N ALA A 15 2.73 7.52 -5.80
CA ALA A 15 2.37 8.75 -5.08
C ALA A 15 2.14 8.49 -3.57
N VAL A 16 1.49 7.37 -3.22
CA VAL A 16 1.30 6.95 -1.82
C VAL A 16 2.63 6.52 -1.20
N LEU A 17 3.49 5.82 -1.94
CA LEU A 17 4.82 5.44 -1.49
C LEU A 17 5.61 6.66 -1.00
N ALA A 18 5.72 7.70 -1.83
CA ALA A 18 6.43 8.94 -1.50
C ALA A 18 5.87 9.62 -0.24
N GLN A 19 4.55 9.55 -0.01
CA GLN A 19 3.95 10.09 1.22
C GLN A 19 4.35 9.27 2.47
N LEU A 20 4.44 7.95 2.35
CA LEU A 20 4.72 7.04 3.45
C LEU A 20 6.20 6.94 3.81
N GLU A 21 7.11 7.11 2.84
CA GLU A 21 8.57 7.03 3.05
C GLU A 21 9.10 7.93 4.15
N THR A 22 8.40 9.02 4.46
CA THR A 22 8.77 9.95 5.54
C THR A 22 8.59 9.38 6.95
N GLN A 23 7.72 8.38 7.13
CA GLN A 23 7.31 7.88 8.45
C GLN A 23 7.43 6.35 8.58
N TYR A 24 7.49 5.65 7.45
CA TYR A 24 7.44 4.20 7.41
C TYR A 24 8.53 3.65 6.50
N ARG A 25 9.03 2.45 6.85
CA ARG A 25 9.87 1.68 5.94
C ARG A 25 8.97 1.02 4.89
N VAL A 26 8.92 1.60 3.70
CA VAL A 26 8.05 1.15 2.61
C VAL A 26 8.84 0.79 1.35
N ARG A 27 8.26 -0.08 0.52
CA ARG A 27 8.74 -0.38 -0.83
C ARG A 27 7.57 -0.83 -1.71
N ILE A 28 7.70 -0.66 -3.02
CA ILE A 28 6.78 -1.30 -3.99
C ILE A 28 6.92 -2.82 -3.92
N CYS A 29 5.81 -3.53 -4.04
CA CYS A 29 5.80 -4.99 -4.11
C CYS A 29 6.38 -5.46 -5.46
N GLU A 30 7.36 -6.35 -5.43
CA GLU A 30 8.07 -6.85 -6.61
C GLU A 30 7.18 -7.63 -7.58
N HIS A 31 6.06 -8.17 -7.10
CA HIS A 31 5.11 -8.96 -7.90
C HIS A 31 3.87 -8.17 -8.32
N ASP A 32 3.62 -7.01 -7.72
CA ASP A 32 2.47 -6.16 -8.00
C ASP A 32 2.83 -4.70 -7.76
N HIS A 33 3.14 -3.96 -8.82
CA HIS A 33 3.52 -2.56 -8.74
C HIS A 33 2.39 -1.62 -8.31
N THR A 34 1.16 -2.13 -8.16
CA THR A 34 0.04 -1.39 -7.57
C THR A 34 -0.04 -1.55 -6.05
N ALA A 35 0.82 -2.38 -5.45
CA ALA A 35 0.86 -2.64 -4.02
C ALA A 35 2.16 -2.14 -3.35
N ILE A 36 2.04 -1.75 -2.08
CA ILE A 36 3.15 -1.28 -1.25
C ILE A 36 3.31 -2.23 -0.06
N VAL A 37 4.55 -2.64 0.20
CA VAL A 37 4.94 -3.36 1.42
C VAL A 37 5.38 -2.33 2.47
N VAL A 38 4.77 -2.38 3.65
CA VAL A 38 5.09 -1.53 4.81
C VAL A 38 5.65 -2.41 5.92
N SER A 39 6.93 -2.25 6.25
CA SER A 39 7.64 -3.09 7.22
C SER A 39 7.66 -2.46 8.62
N GLY A 40 7.78 -3.31 9.65
CA GLY A 40 7.96 -2.87 11.03
C GLY A 40 6.70 -2.28 11.66
N ILE A 41 5.53 -2.56 11.09
CA ILE A 41 4.24 -2.10 11.59
C ILE A 41 3.49 -3.21 12.33
N THR A 42 2.51 -2.80 13.11
CA THR A 42 1.52 -3.68 13.73
C THR A 42 0.27 -3.78 12.85
N GLU A 43 -0.55 -4.81 13.07
CA GLU A 43 -1.86 -4.94 12.43
C GLU A 43 -2.76 -3.72 12.68
N LYS A 44 -2.70 -3.16 13.89
CA LYS A 44 -3.44 -1.93 14.24
C LYS A 44 -2.99 -0.73 13.40
N GLN A 45 -1.68 -0.57 13.19
CA GLN A 45 -1.14 0.47 12.31
C GLN A 45 -1.53 0.22 10.85
N LEU A 46 -1.55 -1.04 10.38
CA LEU A 46 -2.04 -1.37 9.05
C LEU A 46 -3.51 -0.97 8.88
N SER A 47 -4.37 -1.31 9.84
CA SER A 47 -5.80 -0.96 9.81
C SER A 47 -5.99 0.57 9.76
N ALA A 48 -5.23 1.32 10.55
CA ALA A 48 -5.24 2.78 10.52
C ALA A 48 -4.78 3.35 9.17
N LEU A 49 -3.73 2.78 8.57
CA LEU A 49 -3.26 3.15 7.23
C LEU A 49 -4.33 2.89 6.18
N CYS A 50 -4.98 1.73 6.21
CA CYS A 50 -6.04 1.37 5.25
C CYS A 50 -7.22 2.33 5.30
N ARG A 51 -7.65 2.73 6.51
CA ARG A 51 -8.70 3.74 6.68
C ARG A 51 -8.27 5.12 6.16
N ARG A 52 -7.05 5.56 6.49
CA ARG A 52 -6.53 6.87 6.06
C ARG A 52 -6.36 6.98 4.54
N LEU A 53 -5.91 5.89 3.91
CA LEU A 53 -5.59 5.85 2.49
C LEU A 53 -6.72 5.29 1.63
N HIS A 54 -7.88 4.96 2.23
CA HIS A 54 -9.02 4.35 1.54
C HIS A 54 -8.60 3.14 0.70
N CYS A 55 -7.78 2.27 1.30
CA CYS A 55 -7.12 1.15 0.64
C CYS A 55 -7.42 -0.17 1.36
N SER A 56 -7.08 -1.28 0.70
CA SER A 56 -7.12 -2.62 1.31
C SER A 56 -5.72 -3.03 1.73
N GLY A 57 -5.63 -3.91 2.71
CA GLY A 57 -4.34 -4.49 3.07
C GLY A 57 -4.42 -5.82 3.78
N MET A 58 -3.30 -6.52 3.78
CA MET A 58 -3.09 -7.80 4.43
C MET A 58 -1.88 -7.70 5.37
N TYR A 59 -2.04 -8.18 6.61
CA TYR A 59 -0.97 -8.17 7.60
C TYR A 59 -0.30 -9.55 7.66
N ASN A 60 1.03 -9.57 7.66
CA ASN A 60 1.83 -10.75 7.94
C ASN A 60 2.44 -10.62 9.34
N ASN A 61 1.96 -11.45 10.27
CA ASN A 61 2.43 -11.41 11.65
C ASN A 61 3.87 -11.91 11.81
N THR A 62 4.26 -12.95 11.06
CA THR A 62 5.59 -13.55 11.12
C THR A 62 6.68 -12.58 10.66
N GLY A 63 6.46 -11.90 9.53
CA GLY A 63 7.40 -10.94 8.97
C GLY A 63 7.22 -9.52 9.50
N ARG A 64 6.18 -9.26 10.31
CA ARG A 64 5.81 -7.95 10.84
C ARG A 64 5.76 -6.86 9.75
N PHE A 65 5.02 -7.15 8.69
CA PHE A 65 4.78 -6.21 7.60
C PHE A 65 3.33 -6.27 7.14
N GLY A 66 2.86 -5.19 6.52
CA GLY A 66 1.60 -5.16 5.81
C GLY A 66 1.81 -4.94 4.31
N ILE A 67 0.93 -5.50 3.50
CA ILE A 67 0.81 -5.17 2.08
C ILE A 67 -0.45 -4.35 1.92
N ILE A 68 -0.35 -3.16 1.32
CA ILE A 68 -1.49 -2.28 1.03
C ILE A 68 -1.64 -2.07 -0.48
N THR A 69 -2.88 -2.03 -0.97
CA THR A 69 -3.22 -1.92 -2.41
C THR A 69 -4.60 -1.27 -2.60
N ASN A 70 -5.02 -1.02 -3.84
CA ASN A 70 -6.31 -0.42 -4.22
C ASN A 70 -6.55 0.96 -3.57
N PHE A 71 -5.55 1.84 -3.64
CA PHE A 71 -5.58 3.16 -3.01
C PHE A 71 -6.72 4.04 -3.55
N GLY A 72 -7.55 4.56 -2.65
CA GLY A 72 -8.65 5.46 -2.99
C GLY A 72 -9.85 4.77 -3.67
N GLU A 73 -9.93 3.44 -3.65
CA GLU A 73 -11.04 2.68 -4.25
C GLU A 73 -12.20 2.46 -3.28
N TYR A 74 -11.97 2.56 -1.97
CA TYR A 74 -12.98 2.34 -0.94
C TYR A 74 -13.30 3.67 -0.23
N LYS A 75 -14.26 4.42 -0.79
CA LYS A 75 -14.81 5.64 -0.21
C LYS A 75 -15.99 5.35 0.71
#